data_AF-A0A0B6Y8W3-F1
#
_entry.id   AF-A0A0B6Y8W3-F1
#
_cell.length_a   1.000
_cell.length_b   1.000
_cell.length_c   1.000
_cell.angle_alpha   90.00
_cell.angle_beta   90.00
_cell.angle_gamma   90.00
#
_symmetry.space_group_name_H-M   'P 1'
#
loop_
_entity.id
_entity.type
_entity.pdbx_description
1 polymer ?
#
loop_
_entity_poly.entity_id
_entity_poly.type
_entity_poly.pdbx_seq_one_letter_code
_entity_poly.pdbx_strand_id
1 'polypeptide(L)'
;EFDILIGADGKRNTLPGFKRNEFRGKLAIAITANFINRNTQAEASVEEISGVAFIFNQKFFTDLKESTRIDLENIVYYKDDTHYFVMTAKKASLLEK
;
A
#
# COMPACT_ATOMS: atom_id res chain seq x y z
N GLU A 1 15.43 26.22 27.65
CA GLU A 1 15.35 27.10 26.46
C GLU A 1 16.11 26.42 25.33
N PHE A 2 15.67 26.56 24.08
CA PHE A 2 16.35 26.00 22.92
C PHE A 2 16.28 27.01 21.77
N ASP A 3 17.37 27.11 21.01
CA ASP A 3 17.47 28.04 19.87
C ASP A 3 17.04 27.40 18.54
N ILE A 4 16.95 26.07 18.51
CA ILE A 4 16.70 25.28 17.30
C ILE A 4 15.55 24.31 17.56
N LEU A 5 14.63 24.25 16.60
CA LEU A 5 13.51 23.31 16.58
C LEU A 5 13.48 22.56 15.24
N ILE A 6 13.43 21.22 15.29
CA ILE A 6 13.30 20.36 14.12
C ILE A 6 11.95 19.64 14.19
N GLY A 7 11.08 19.89 13.21
CA GLY A 7 9.80 19.18 13.07
C GLY A 7 9.96 17.90 12.25
N ALA A 8 9.96 16.74 12.90
CA ALA A 8 10.06 15.41 12.27
C ALA A 8 8.88 14.49 12.64
N ASP A 9 7.73 15.07 12.99
CA ASP A 9 6.50 14.40 13.42
C ASP A 9 5.56 13.98 12.25
N GLY A 10 6.13 13.87 11.05
CA GLY A 10 5.45 13.39 9.85
C GLY A 10 4.35 14.34 9.34
N LYS A 11 3.30 13.77 8.74
CA LYS A 11 2.20 14.56 8.12
C LYS A 11 1.46 15.45 9.13
N ARG A 12 1.51 15.13 10.42
CA ARG A 12 0.81 15.88 11.48
C ARG A 12 1.54 17.16 11.90
N ASN A 13 2.70 17.45 11.33
CA ASN A 13 3.47 18.65 11.64
C ASN A 13 2.65 19.94 11.46
N THR A 14 2.53 20.71 12.55
CA THR A 14 1.77 21.96 12.63
C THR A 14 2.66 23.20 12.85
N LEU A 15 3.97 23.10 12.62
CA LEU A 15 4.87 24.24 12.82
C LEU A 15 4.42 25.43 11.94
N PRO A 16 4.25 26.62 12.53
CA PRO A 16 3.79 27.79 11.79
C PRO A 16 4.86 28.27 10.80
N GLY A 17 4.44 28.99 9.75
CA GLY A 17 5.35 29.57 8.75
C GLY A 17 5.67 28.65 7.56
N PHE A 18 5.29 27.38 7.60
CA PHE A 18 5.51 26.42 6.50
C PHE A 18 4.26 26.29 5.63
N LYS A 19 4.25 26.93 4.45
CA LYS A 19 3.19 26.74 3.44
C LYS A 19 3.23 25.31 2.89
N ARG A 20 2.06 24.71 2.68
CA ARG A 20 1.91 23.37 2.09
C ARG A 20 1.30 23.47 0.69
N ASN A 21 1.78 22.66 -0.23
CA ASN A 21 1.17 22.49 -1.56
C ASN A 21 0.28 21.24 -1.53
N GLU A 22 -0.99 21.38 -1.90
CA GLU A 22 -1.92 20.26 -2.06
C GLU A 22 -1.93 19.80 -3.53
N PHE A 23 -1.74 18.50 -3.75
CA PHE A 23 -1.97 17.86 -5.04
C PHE A 23 -3.19 16.96 -4.95
N ARG A 24 -4.21 17.23 -5.77
CA ARG A 24 -5.42 16.43 -5.84
C ARG A 24 -5.45 15.61 -7.13
N GLY A 25 -5.19 14.32 -6.99
CA GLY A 25 -5.28 13.34 -8.08
C GLY A 25 -6.66 12.69 -8.18
N LYS A 26 -6.72 11.58 -8.94
CA LYS A 26 -7.88 10.68 -8.92
C LYS A 26 -8.04 10.04 -7.54
N LEU A 27 -9.24 9.59 -7.22
CA LEU A 27 -9.50 8.85 -5.98
C LEU A 27 -8.65 7.58 -5.97
N ALA A 28 -7.84 7.42 -4.93
CA ALA A 28 -7.03 6.23 -4.68
C ALA A 28 -7.20 5.81 -3.21
N ILE A 29 -7.50 4.53 -2.98
CA ILE A 29 -7.69 3.97 -1.63
C ILE A 29 -6.67 2.86 -1.46
N ALA A 30 -5.66 3.12 -0.65
CA ALA A 30 -4.64 2.13 -0.29
C ALA A 30 -5.07 1.34 0.95
N ILE A 31 -4.82 0.03 0.91
CA ILE A 31 -5.03 -0.90 2.03
C ILE A 31 -3.70 -1.55 2.35
N THR A 32 -3.35 -1.58 3.63
CA THR A 32 -2.17 -2.30 4.14
C THR A 32 -2.61 -3.45 5.04
N ALA A 33 -1.98 -4.61 4.90
CA ALA A 33 -2.22 -5.76 5.76
C ALA A 33 -0.88 -6.35 6.24
N ASN A 34 -0.83 -6.78 7.50
CA ASN A 34 0.32 -7.47 8.08
C ASN A 34 -0.16 -8.83 8.57
N PHE A 35 0.41 -9.92 8.03
CA PHE A 35 0.17 -11.27 8.52
C PHE A 35 1.40 -11.79 9.26
N ILE A 36 1.19 -12.68 10.23
CA ILE A 36 2.27 -13.29 11.00
C ILE A 36 3.19 -14.06 10.05
N ASN A 37 4.49 -13.74 10.06
CA ASN A 37 5.53 -14.54 9.43
C ASN A 37 6.10 -15.52 10.46
N ARG A 38 5.91 -16.83 10.24
CA ARG A 38 6.44 -17.88 11.15
C ARG A 38 7.85 -18.34 10.78
N ASN A 39 8.45 -17.75 9.74
CA ASN A 39 9.79 -18.07 9.25
C ASN A 39 9.98 -19.55 8.91
N THR A 40 8.92 -20.22 8.45
CA THR A 40 9.03 -21.58 7.92
C THR A 40 9.74 -21.58 6.57
N GLN A 41 10.33 -22.72 6.17
CA GLN A 41 10.97 -22.85 4.85
C GLN A 41 9.98 -22.59 3.71
N ALA A 42 8.72 -22.99 3.88
CA ALA A 42 7.66 -22.74 2.91
C ALA A 42 7.42 -21.23 2.75
N GLU A 43 7.24 -20.49 3.85
CA GLU A 43 7.11 -19.03 3.81
C GLU A 43 8.35 -18.36 3.20
N ALA A 44 9.56 -18.84 3.53
CA ALA A 44 10.82 -18.33 3.01
C ALA A 44 10.97 -18.52 1.48
N SER A 45 10.39 -19.57 0.90
CA SER A 45 10.43 -19.83 -0.54
C SER A 45 9.51 -18.93 -1.39
N VAL A 46 8.51 -18.27 -0.80
CA VAL A 46 7.58 -17.41 -1.55
C VAL A 46 8.27 -16.13 -1.99
N GLU A 47 8.27 -15.82 -3.29
CA GLU A 47 8.89 -14.59 -3.80
C GLU A 47 8.11 -13.33 -3.39
N GLU A 48 8.85 -12.24 -3.16
CA GLU A 48 8.27 -10.92 -2.95
C GLU A 48 7.67 -10.36 -4.23
N ILE A 49 6.73 -9.41 -4.08
CA ILE A 49 6.18 -8.65 -5.19
C ILE A 49 6.66 -7.21 -5.02
N SER A 50 7.72 -6.83 -5.72
CA SER A 50 8.40 -5.51 -5.62
C SER A 50 7.57 -4.32 -6.14
N GLY A 51 6.33 -4.57 -6.58
CA GLY A 51 5.40 -3.59 -7.10
C GLY A 51 4.94 -3.96 -8.50
N VAL A 52 3.81 -4.66 -8.57
CA VAL A 52 3.15 -4.97 -9.82
C VAL A 52 1.95 -4.04 -9.96
N ALA A 53 1.93 -3.25 -11.03
CA ALA A 53 0.80 -2.39 -11.36
C ALA A 53 -0.02 -2.99 -12.50
N PHE A 54 -1.31 -2.68 -12.54
CA PHE A 54 -2.27 -3.18 -13.52
C PHE A 54 -1.77 -3.05 -14.96
N ILE A 55 -1.15 -1.92 -15.27
CA ILE A 55 -0.64 -1.59 -16.62
C ILE A 55 0.37 -2.64 -17.12
N PHE A 56 1.14 -3.24 -16.22
CA PHE A 56 2.21 -4.19 -16.57
C PHE A 56 1.78 -5.66 -16.50
N ASN A 57 0.77 -6.00 -15.70
CA ASN A 57 0.33 -7.38 -15.53
C ASN A 57 -1.20 -7.50 -15.55
N GLN A 58 -1.82 -7.04 -16.64
CA GLN A 58 -3.28 -7.01 -16.78
C GLN A 58 -3.93 -8.37 -16.58
N LYS A 59 -3.30 -9.45 -17.10
CA LYS A 59 -3.83 -10.80 -16.95
C LYS A 59 -3.98 -11.20 -15.48
N PHE A 60 -2.95 -10.98 -14.65
CA PHE A 60 -3.01 -11.27 -13.23
C PHE A 60 -4.19 -10.55 -12.54
N PHE A 61 -4.37 -9.26 -12.79
CA PHE A 61 -5.44 -8.50 -12.13
C PHE A 61 -6.84 -8.81 -12.66
N THR A 62 -6.97 -9.12 -13.95
CA THR A 62 -8.23 -9.61 -14.52
C THR A 62 -8.60 -10.96 -13.90
N ASP A 63 -7.67 -11.91 -13.87
CA ASP A 63 -7.88 -13.23 -13.27
C ASP A 63 -8.21 -13.13 -11.76
N LEU A 64 -7.53 -12.24 -11.03
CA LEU A 64 -7.82 -11.93 -9.62
C LEU A 64 -9.26 -11.42 -9.46
N LYS A 65 -9.67 -10.46 -10.29
CA LYS A 65 -11.02 -9.90 -10.23
C LYS A 65 -12.08 -10.94 -10.54
N GLU A 66 -11.86 -11.77 -11.56
CA GLU A 66 -12.81 -12.82 -11.95
C GLU A 66 -12.95 -13.89 -10.87
N SER A 67 -11.85 -14.29 -10.24
CA SER A 67 -11.84 -15.34 -9.22
C SER A 67 -12.30 -14.88 -7.84
N THR A 68 -12.05 -13.62 -7.47
CA THR A 68 -12.26 -13.12 -6.09
C THR A 68 -13.22 -11.94 -5.97
N ARG A 69 -13.60 -11.32 -7.10
CA ARG A 69 -14.31 -10.02 -7.15
C ARG A 69 -13.52 -8.82 -6.61
N ILE A 70 -12.21 -8.98 -6.40
CA ILE A 70 -11.32 -7.91 -5.95
C ILE A 70 -10.68 -7.22 -7.17
N ASP A 71 -10.95 -5.92 -7.34
CA ASP A 71 -10.39 -5.10 -8.43
C ASP A 71 -9.32 -4.13 -7.88
N LEU A 72 -8.05 -4.42 -8.20
CA LEU A 72 -6.88 -3.68 -7.74
C LEU A 72 -6.20 -2.93 -8.90
N GLU A 73 -5.60 -1.78 -8.57
CA GLU A 73 -4.72 -1.04 -9.47
C GLU A 73 -3.25 -1.47 -9.34
N ASN A 74 -2.83 -1.87 -8.14
CA ASN A 74 -1.50 -2.38 -7.85
C ASN A 74 -1.52 -3.23 -6.57
N ILE A 75 -0.50 -4.07 -6.42
CA ILE A 75 -0.18 -4.80 -5.20
C ILE A 75 1.33 -4.93 -5.03
N VAL A 76 1.77 -4.88 -3.77
CA VAL A 76 3.14 -5.08 -3.32
C VAL A 76 3.08 -6.09 -2.17
N TYR A 77 4.07 -6.97 -2.12
CA TYR A 77 4.28 -7.90 -1.03
C TYR A 77 5.75 -7.84 -0.61
N TYR A 78 5.97 -7.50 0.65
CA TYR A 78 7.28 -7.59 1.31
C TYR A 78 7.23 -8.66 2.39
N LYS A 79 8.33 -9.41 2.48
CA LYS A 79 8.55 -10.41 3.50
C LYS A 79 9.61 -9.89 4.45
N ASP A 80 9.13 -9.44 5.60
CA ASP A 80 9.96 -8.90 6.68
C ASP A 80 9.57 -9.62 7.99
N ASP A 81 9.62 -8.93 9.14
CA ASP A 81 9.05 -9.37 10.41
C ASP A 81 7.58 -9.82 10.29
N THR A 82 6.87 -9.32 9.27
CA THR A 82 5.52 -9.76 8.89
C THR A 82 5.45 -10.01 7.39
N HIS A 83 4.44 -10.77 6.95
CA HIS A 83 4.02 -10.74 5.56
C HIS A 83 3.21 -9.46 5.33
N TYR A 84 3.89 -8.43 4.81
CA TYR A 84 3.31 -7.12 4.58
C TYR A 84 2.79 -7.00 3.15
N PHE A 85 1.52 -6.61 3.03
CA PHE A 85 0.90 -6.28 1.76
C PHE A 85 0.47 -4.83 1.74
N VAL A 86 0.69 -4.15 0.61
CA VAL A 86 0.04 -2.89 0.30
C VAL A 86 -0.57 -2.95 -1.09
N MET A 87 -1.81 -2.49 -1.22
CA MET A 87 -2.55 -2.53 -2.47
C MET A 87 -3.45 -1.31 -2.62
N THR A 88 -3.68 -0.88 -3.86
CA THR A 88 -4.68 0.16 -4.16
C THR A 88 -5.92 -0.49 -4.75
N ALA A 89 -7.04 -0.40 -4.04
CA ALA A 89 -8.31 -0.97 -4.47
C ALA A 89 -9.19 0.08 -5.16
N LYS A 90 -9.93 -0.33 -6.19
CA LYS A 90 -10.94 0.53 -6.81
C LYS A 90 -12.13 0.66 -5.89
N LYS A 91 -12.65 1.89 -5.73
CA LYS A 91 -13.83 2.18 -4.88
C LYS A 91 -15.02 1.25 -5.17
N ALA A 92 -15.29 0.93 -6.44
CA ALA A 92 -16.41 0.07 -6.82
C ALA A 92 -16.26 -1.35 -6.23
N SER A 93 -15.06 -1.92 -6.27
CA SER A 93 -14.78 -3.24 -5.70
C SER A 93 -14.96 -3.27 -4.17
N LEU A 94 -14.66 -2.16 -3.48
CA LEU A 94 -14.89 -2.04 -2.04
C LEU A 94 -16.37 -1.91 -1.63
N LEU A 95 -17.25 -1.58 -2.58
CA LEU A 95 -18.68 -1.40 -2.34
C LEU A 95 -19.52 -2.60 -2.78
N GLU A 96 -18.96 -3.46 -3.64
CA GLU A 96 -19.59 -4.67 -4.12
C GLU A 96 -19.71 -5.69 -2.95
N LYS A 97 -20.89 -6.31 -2.81
CA LYS A 97 -21.23 -7.25 -1.73
C LYS A 97 -21.20 -8.70 -2.20
#